data_AF-A0A7C6A7B1-F1
#
_entry.id   AF-A0A7C6A7B1-F1
#
_cell.length_a   1.000
_cell.length_b   1.000
_cell.length_c   1.000
_cell.angle_alpha   90.00
_cell.angle_beta   90.00
_cell.angle_gamma   90.00
#
_symmetry.space_group_name_H-M   'P 1'
#
loop_
_entity.id
_entity.type
_entity.pdbx_description
1 polymer ?
#
loop_
_entity_poly.entity_id
_entity_poly.type
_entity_poly.pdbx_seq_one_letter_code
_entity_poly.pdbx_strand_id
1 'polypeptide(L)'
;MYRIHKSSNIINIEIDCSLSLELFPEIKKLAFFENTVPKKFLLKACNKTKEKNQAQVIVSANANYLQTKPRVLFCANKDDLIKYTLKYEDLYDICPVNVFEFEPIDFELPPFDVERVFFSSKRAFDFFIKKIGMSFLCSKKILSVGKQTADYIKSYGFSVEYPKIYRSSELDLKDTLVVCPKEHGLYDSKAIVLEVYKTLKSTDIDYYTYECDFDFALLTSPLSFEYLKSAGFEGYLKHVKKYIVCIGTTTQKAVEKFGYSCIIPQEFTIESMFKLLEELS
;
A
#
# COMPACT_ATOMS: atom_id res chain seq x y z
N MET A 1 -24.28 9.21 -4.94
CA MET A 1 -24.61 10.29 -3.95
C MET A 1 -24.52 9.71 -2.54
N TYR A 2 -24.25 10.51 -1.50
CA TYR A 2 -24.42 10.06 -0.11
C TYR A 2 -25.31 11.03 0.67
N ARG A 3 -25.97 10.53 1.71
CA ARG A 3 -26.82 11.29 2.63
C ARG A 3 -26.27 11.16 4.05
N ILE A 4 -26.27 12.27 4.78
CA ILE A 4 -25.85 12.29 6.17
C ILE A 4 -27.06 12.58 7.04
N HIS A 5 -27.34 11.68 7.98
CA HIS A 5 -28.39 11.83 8.97
C HIS A 5 -27.75 11.83 10.36
N LYS A 6 -27.97 12.88 11.13
CA LYS A 6 -27.50 12.96 12.52
C LYS A 6 -28.65 12.60 13.45
N SER A 7 -28.50 11.54 14.23
CA SER A 7 -29.47 11.12 15.26
C SER A 7 -28.76 11.02 16.60
N SER A 8 -29.08 11.92 17.53
CA SER A 8 -28.45 12.00 18.85
C SER A 8 -26.91 12.17 18.73
N ASN A 9 -26.14 11.18 19.20
CA ASN A 9 -24.67 11.14 19.17
C ASN A 9 -24.07 10.34 17.99
N ILE A 10 -24.92 9.79 17.13
CA ILE A 10 -24.49 8.93 16.01
C ILE A 10 -24.71 9.68 14.68
N ILE A 11 -23.72 9.57 13.80
CA ILE A 11 -23.81 10.05 12.42
C ILE A 11 -24.05 8.84 11.52
N ASN A 12 -25.17 8.83 10.81
CA ASN A 12 -25.44 7.83 9.79
C ASN A 12 -25.06 8.40 8.43
N ILE A 13 -24.23 7.68 7.68
CA ILE A 13 -23.85 7.99 6.30
C ILE A 13 -24.42 6.89 5.42
N GLU A 14 -25.45 7.22 4.66
CA GLU A 14 -26.05 6.33 3.67
C GLU A 14 -25.41 6.63 2.31
N ILE A 15 -24.81 5.64 1.67
CA ILE A 15 -24.12 5.81 0.39
C ILE A 15 -24.78 5.02 -0.74
N ASP A 16 -24.63 5.54 -1.94
CA ASP A 16 -24.78 4.77 -3.17
C ASP A 16 -23.52 3.91 -3.41
N CYS A 17 -23.68 2.62 -3.72
CA CYS A 17 -22.55 1.73 -4.01
C CYS A 17 -21.70 2.23 -5.20
N SER A 18 -22.28 2.98 -6.13
CA SER A 18 -21.59 3.59 -7.27
C SER A 18 -20.82 4.87 -6.92
N LEU A 19 -20.93 5.37 -5.68
CA LEU A 19 -20.20 6.56 -5.24
C LEU A 19 -18.69 6.37 -5.47
N SER A 20 -18.07 7.34 -6.12
CA SER A 20 -16.61 7.40 -6.26
C SER A 20 -15.97 7.53 -4.87
N LEU A 21 -14.85 6.84 -4.67
CA LEU A 21 -14.05 6.97 -3.45
C LEU A 21 -13.55 8.42 -3.24
N GLU A 22 -13.41 9.20 -4.32
CA GLU A 22 -12.98 10.60 -4.26
C GLU A 22 -13.98 11.47 -3.49
N LEU A 23 -15.27 11.22 -3.73
CA LEU A 23 -16.37 11.97 -3.14
C LEU A 23 -16.72 11.49 -1.72
N PHE A 24 -16.19 10.35 -1.28
CA PHE A 24 -16.47 9.83 0.05
C PHE A 24 -15.60 10.52 1.11
N PRO A 25 -16.20 11.05 2.20
CA PRO A 25 -15.47 11.85 3.18
C PRO A 25 -14.49 11.01 4.01
N GLU A 26 -13.43 11.65 4.50
CA GLU A 26 -12.59 11.05 5.53
C GLU A 26 -13.34 10.97 6.86
N ILE A 27 -13.35 9.78 7.46
CA ILE A 27 -14.02 9.52 8.74
C ILE A 27 -12.95 9.39 9.83
N LYS A 28 -12.82 10.45 10.64
CA LYS A 28 -11.90 10.48 11.79
C LYS A 28 -12.46 9.78 13.04
N LYS A 29 -13.79 9.75 13.17
CA LYS A 29 -14.51 9.12 14.30
C LYS A 29 -14.52 7.60 14.19
N LEU A 30 -14.82 6.91 15.29
CA LEU A 30 -14.95 5.45 15.30
C LEU A 30 -16.14 5.03 14.42
N ALA A 31 -15.85 4.31 13.33
CA ALA A 31 -16.84 3.99 12.30
C ALA A 31 -17.16 2.49 12.24
N PHE A 32 -18.45 2.17 12.08
CA PHE A 32 -18.94 0.85 11.71
C PHE A 32 -19.46 0.89 10.28
N PHE A 33 -19.14 -0.15 9.50
CA PHE A 33 -19.55 -0.28 8.11
C PHE A 33 -20.41 -1.54 7.97
N GLU A 34 -21.62 -1.39 7.45
CA GLU A 34 -22.48 -2.53 7.18
C GLU A 34 -21.90 -3.43 6.09
N ASN A 35 -22.30 -4.71 6.09
CA ASN A 35 -21.77 -5.70 5.14
C ASN A 35 -22.07 -5.36 3.68
N THR A 36 -23.14 -4.60 3.43
CA THR A 36 -23.55 -4.13 2.11
C THR A 36 -22.64 -3.02 1.56
N VAL A 37 -21.82 -2.39 2.40
CA VAL A 37 -20.95 -1.28 1.99
C VAL A 37 -19.71 -1.81 1.25
N PRO A 38 -19.44 -1.34 0.02
CA PRO A 38 -18.21 -1.66 -0.68
C PRO A 38 -16.99 -1.33 0.17
N LYS A 39 -16.09 -2.30 0.32
CA LYS A 39 -14.96 -2.19 1.25
C LYS A 39 -13.93 -1.12 0.86
N LYS A 40 -13.99 -0.60 -0.38
CA LYS A 40 -13.19 0.58 -0.79
C LYS A 40 -13.38 1.79 0.14
N PHE A 41 -14.56 1.98 0.71
CA PHE A 41 -14.82 3.12 1.60
C PHE A 41 -14.13 2.98 2.97
N LEU A 42 -13.73 1.77 3.38
CA LEU A 42 -12.91 1.55 4.59
C LEU A 42 -11.57 2.30 4.51
N LEU A 43 -11.06 2.53 3.30
CA LEU A 43 -9.80 3.23 3.06
C LEU A 43 -9.84 4.69 3.56
N LYS A 44 -11.02 5.29 3.66
CA LYS A 44 -11.21 6.68 4.13
C LYS A 44 -11.56 6.77 5.62
N ALA A 45 -11.63 5.64 6.34
CA ALA A 45 -11.79 5.64 7.79
C ALA A 45 -10.45 5.53 8.52
N CYS A 46 -10.24 6.39 9.52
CA CYS A 46 -9.09 6.34 10.43
C CYS A 46 -9.29 5.31 11.54
N ASN A 47 -10.51 5.20 12.07
CA ASN A 47 -10.86 4.32 13.18
C ASN A 47 -12.06 3.47 12.80
N LYS A 48 -12.00 2.17 13.07
CA LYS A 48 -13.04 1.21 12.69
C LYS A 48 -13.41 0.32 13.87
N THR A 49 -14.65 -0.15 13.89
CA THR A 49 -15.14 -1.16 14.85
C THR A 49 -16.02 -2.18 14.12
N LYS A 50 -16.00 -3.43 14.60
CA LYS A 50 -16.93 -4.49 14.18
C LYS A 50 -18.25 -4.43 14.95
N GLU A 51 -18.33 -3.60 15.98
CA GLU A 51 -19.46 -3.50 16.90
C GLU A 51 -20.28 -2.23 16.62
N LYS A 52 -21.48 -2.39 16.02
CA LYS A 52 -22.36 -1.27 15.63
C LYS A 52 -22.72 -0.35 16.81
N ASN A 53 -22.89 -0.91 18.01
CA ASN A 53 -23.21 -0.20 19.24
C ASN A 53 -22.05 0.67 19.79
N GLN A 54 -20.81 0.39 19.42
CA GLN A 54 -19.65 1.22 19.79
C GLN A 54 -19.42 2.39 18.82
N ALA A 55 -20.07 2.36 17.66
CA ALA A 55 -19.79 3.28 16.58
C ALA A 55 -20.32 4.70 16.83
N GLN A 56 -19.51 5.69 16.47
CA GLN A 56 -19.92 7.09 16.40
C GLN A 56 -20.42 7.46 15.00
N VAL A 57 -19.98 6.70 13.99
CA VAL A 57 -20.42 6.82 12.60
C VAL A 57 -20.85 5.45 12.10
N ILE A 58 -22.04 5.35 11.53
CA ILE A 58 -22.56 4.14 10.88
C ILE A 58 -22.64 4.43 9.39
N VAL A 59 -21.98 3.60 8.59
CA VAL A 59 -22.02 3.68 7.13
C VAL A 59 -22.86 2.52 6.61
N SER A 60 -23.89 2.84 5.83
CA SER A 60 -24.78 1.89 5.17
C SER A 60 -24.83 2.17 3.67
N ALA A 61 -25.20 1.17 2.88
CA ALA A 61 -25.32 1.32 1.43
C ALA A 61 -26.67 0.80 0.91
N ASN A 62 -27.23 1.51 -0.07
CA ASN A 62 -28.43 1.08 -0.78
C ASN A 62 -28.10 0.13 -1.94
N ALA A 63 -28.62 -1.08 -1.86
CA ALA A 63 -28.33 -2.18 -2.77
C ALA A 63 -29.19 -2.14 -4.04
N ASN A 64 -28.97 -1.15 -4.91
CA ASN A 64 -29.65 -1.07 -6.22
C ASN A 64 -28.70 -1.23 -7.42
N TYR A 65 -27.49 -1.77 -7.21
CA TYR A 65 -26.49 -1.83 -8.28
C TYR A 65 -26.25 -3.26 -8.79
N LEU A 66 -26.54 -3.48 -10.08
CA LEU A 66 -26.03 -4.62 -10.84
C LEU A 66 -24.58 -4.34 -11.21
N GLN A 67 -23.64 -4.97 -10.50
CA GLN A 67 -22.22 -4.74 -10.69
C GLN A 67 -21.70 -5.56 -11.88
N THR A 68 -21.44 -4.90 -12.99
CA THR A 68 -20.95 -5.51 -14.25
C THR A 68 -19.42 -5.44 -14.41
N LYS A 69 -18.74 -4.64 -13.58
CA LYS A 69 -17.29 -4.43 -13.66
C LYS A 69 -16.53 -5.67 -13.17
N PRO A 70 -15.39 -6.03 -13.79
CA PRO A 70 -14.56 -7.11 -13.28
C PRO A 70 -14.07 -6.79 -11.87
N ARG A 71 -14.10 -7.80 -10.98
CA ARG A 71 -13.68 -7.68 -9.59
C ARG A 71 -12.20 -7.92 -9.43
N VAL A 72 -11.53 -7.00 -8.73
CA VAL A 72 -10.08 -7.05 -8.53
C VAL A 72 -9.77 -7.07 -7.04
N LEU A 73 -9.31 -8.20 -6.52
CA LEU A 73 -8.72 -8.27 -5.19
C LEU A 73 -7.37 -7.55 -5.23
N PHE A 74 -7.19 -6.46 -4.49
CA PHE A 74 -5.97 -5.66 -4.55
C PHE A 74 -5.33 -5.53 -3.17
N CYS A 75 -4.15 -6.14 -2.99
CA CYS A 75 -3.43 -6.20 -1.72
C CYS A 75 -2.19 -5.30 -1.75
N ALA A 76 -2.24 -4.18 -1.03
CA ALA A 76 -1.15 -3.20 -0.95
C ALA A 76 -1.19 -2.42 0.38
N ASN A 77 -0.35 -1.39 0.51
CA ASN A 77 -0.51 -0.41 1.59
C ASN A 77 -1.68 0.54 1.29
N LYS A 78 -2.24 1.13 2.33
CA LYS A 78 -3.37 2.08 2.27
C LYS A 78 -3.23 3.18 1.21
N ASP A 79 -2.05 3.81 1.09
CA ASP A 79 -1.88 4.94 0.16
C ASP A 79 -1.94 4.48 -1.29
N ASP A 80 -1.30 3.35 -1.63
CA ASP A 80 -1.41 2.75 -2.96
C ASP A 80 -2.85 2.28 -3.22
N LEU A 81 -3.51 1.66 -2.24
CA LEU A 81 -4.92 1.25 -2.37
C LEU A 81 -5.81 2.44 -2.70
N ILE A 82 -5.68 3.56 -1.98
CA ILE A 82 -6.45 4.78 -2.26
C ILE A 82 -6.14 5.28 -3.68
N LYS A 83 -4.85 5.48 -3.99
CA LYS A 83 -4.40 6.04 -5.27
C LYS A 83 -4.95 5.26 -6.46
N TYR A 84 -4.74 3.94 -6.47
CA TYR A 84 -5.10 3.11 -7.61
C TYR A 84 -6.59 2.74 -7.62
N THR A 85 -7.27 2.71 -6.47
CA THR A 85 -8.74 2.60 -6.46
C THR A 85 -9.36 3.82 -7.13
N LEU A 86 -8.94 5.04 -6.76
CA LEU A 86 -9.45 6.27 -7.39
C LEU A 86 -9.20 6.30 -8.90
N LYS A 87 -8.03 5.82 -9.32
CA LYS A 87 -7.64 5.81 -10.73
C LYS A 87 -8.43 4.80 -11.57
N TYR A 88 -8.81 3.67 -10.99
CA TYR A 88 -9.32 2.51 -11.73
C TYR A 88 -10.75 2.08 -11.37
N GLU A 89 -11.43 2.77 -10.45
CA GLU A 89 -12.79 2.41 -10.02
C GLU A 89 -13.85 2.57 -11.12
N ASP A 90 -13.56 3.31 -12.18
CA ASP A 90 -14.42 3.40 -13.37
C ASP A 90 -14.37 2.14 -14.24
N LEU A 91 -13.25 1.41 -14.20
CA LEU A 91 -13.04 0.20 -15.00
C LEU A 91 -13.30 -1.08 -14.19
N TYR A 92 -12.97 -1.06 -12.90
CA TYR A 92 -12.96 -2.25 -12.06
C TYR A 92 -13.73 -2.05 -10.75
N ASP A 93 -14.29 -3.15 -10.25
CA ASP A 93 -14.76 -3.24 -8.87
C ASP A 93 -13.57 -3.63 -7.97
N ILE A 94 -12.85 -2.60 -7.49
CA ILE A 94 -11.68 -2.80 -6.65
C ILE A 94 -12.11 -3.27 -5.26
N CYS A 95 -11.62 -4.44 -4.88
CA CYS A 95 -11.75 -5.08 -3.59
C CYS A 95 -10.42 -4.92 -2.83
N PRO A 96 -10.13 -3.77 -2.20
CA PRO A 96 -8.84 -3.51 -1.58
C PRO A 96 -8.66 -4.34 -0.30
N VAL A 97 -7.42 -4.67 0.03
CA VAL A 97 -7.03 -5.24 1.32
C VAL A 97 -5.77 -4.53 1.80
N ASN A 98 -5.90 -3.70 2.84
CA ASN A 98 -4.74 -3.06 3.47
C ASN A 98 -3.99 -4.11 4.29
N VAL A 99 -2.88 -4.59 3.75
CA VAL A 99 -2.12 -5.72 4.29
C VAL A 99 -0.96 -5.31 5.20
N PHE A 100 -0.41 -4.10 5.04
CA PHE A 100 0.70 -3.62 5.86
C PHE A 100 0.57 -2.15 6.26
N GLU A 101 1.10 -1.87 7.44
CA GLU A 101 1.27 -0.55 8.03
C GLU A 101 2.77 -0.30 8.27
N PHE A 102 3.13 0.97 8.50
CA PHE A 102 4.51 1.37 8.74
C PHE A 102 4.58 2.12 10.06
N GLU A 103 5.45 1.66 10.95
CA GLU A 103 5.69 2.31 12.24
C GLU A 103 7.08 2.97 12.22
N PRO A 104 7.20 4.26 12.56
CA PRO A 104 8.51 4.90 12.72
C PRO A 104 9.30 4.18 13.82
N ILE A 105 10.61 4.07 13.62
CA ILE A 105 11.54 3.62 14.66
C ILE A 105 12.21 4.85 15.25
N ASP A 106 12.49 4.80 16.54
CA ASP A 106 13.33 5.80 17.17
C ASP A 106 14.81 5.54 16.80
N PHE A 107 15.44 6.51 16.13
CA PHE A 107 16.84 6.39 15.68
C PHE A 107 17.65 7.65 15.98
N GLU A 108 18.96 7.51 16.16
CA GLU A 108 19.89 8.62 16.29
C GLU A 108 20.81 8.68 15.07
N LEU A 109 21.22 9.89 14.69
CA LEU A 109 22.23 10.05 13.64
C LEU A 109 23.59 9.54 14.15
N PRO A 110 24.45 9.03 13.25
CA PRO A 110 25.83 8.73 13.63
C PRO A 110 26.53 9.99 14.19
N PRO A 111 27.48 9.84 15.12
CA PRO A 111 28.15 10.97 15.78
C PRO A 111 29.16 11.70 14.88
N PHE A 112 29.24 11.32 13.60
CA PHE A 112 30.17 11.86 12.61
C PHE A 112 29.39 12.31 11.37
N ASP A 113 29.94 13.28 10.65
CA ASP A 113 29.29 13.77 9.44
C ASP A 113 29.46 12.77 8.28
N VAL A 114 28.41 12.65 7.47
CA VAL A 114 28.39 11.81 6.28
C VAL A 114 28.22 12.68 5.05
N GLU A 115 28.93 12.41 3.97
CA GLU A 115 28.79 13.18 2.72
C GLU A 115 27.63 12.66 1.86
N ARG A 116 27.31 11.37 2.02
CA ARG A 116 26.39 10.63 1.15
C ARG A 116 25.25 10.02 1.95
N VAL A 117 24.04 10.16 1.42
CA VAL A 117 22.82 9.55 1.98
C VAL A 117 22.12 8.75 0.90
N PHE A 118 21.80 7.50 1.18
CA PHE A 118 21.04 6.62 0.31
C PHE A 118 19.68 6.30 0.91
N PHE A 119 18.62 6.52 0.15
CA PHE A 119 17.25 6.15 0.55
C PHE A 119 16.78 4.89 -0.16
N SER A 120 16.50 3.85 0.62
CA SER A 120 16.03 2.57 0.08
C SER A 120 14.56 2.59 -0.36
N SER A 121 13.78 3.59 0.05
CA SER A 121 12.38 3.76 -0.33
C SER A 121 11.90 5.20 -0.13
N LYS A 122 10.74 5.55 -0.72
CA LYS A 122 10.05 6.83 -0.45
C LYS A 122 9.73 7.00 1.04
N ARG A 123 9.34 5.90 1.69
CA ARG A 123 9.00 5.89 3.13
C ARG A 123 10.22 6.13 4.01
N ALA A 124 11.36 5.55 3.66
CA ALA A 124 12.61 5.82 4.37
C ALA A 124 12.93 7.32 4.35
N PHE A 125 12.74 7.98 3.21
CA PHE A 125 12.87 9.43 3.09
C PHE A 125 11.86 10.19 3.97
N ASP A 126 10.58 9.85 3.89
CA ASP A 126 9.52 10.50 4.69
C ASP A 126 9.77 10.40 6.21
N PHE A 127 10.09 9.21 6.71
CA PHE A 127 10.35 9.00 8.13
C PHE A 127 11.62 9.72 8.59
N PHE A 128 12.65 9.71 7.75
CA PHE A 128 13.91 10.41 8.03
C PHE A 128 13.71 11.92 8.13
N ILE A 129 13.14 12.56 7.11
CA ILE A 129 12.96 14.02 7.10
C ILE A 129 11.95 14.49 8.14
N LYS A 130 10.95 13.66 8.49
CA LYS A 130 10.00 13.97 9.55
C LYS A 130 10.68 14.10 10.92
N LYS A 131 11.71 13.29 11.18
CA LYS A 131 12.47 13.33 12.44
C LYS A 131 13.64 14.32 12.41
N ILE A 132 14.44 14.28 11.36
CA ILE A 132 15.72 15.03 11.26
C ILE A 132 15.54 16.42 10.65
N GLY A 133 14.55 16.59 9.77
CA GLY A 133 14.36 17.80 8.97
C GLY A 133 15.12 17.78 7.64
N MET A 134 14.62 18.53 6.67
CA MET A 134 15.19 18.62 5.32
C MET A 134 16.56 19.31 5.27
N SER A 135 16.85 20.22 6.21
CA SER A 135 18.09 20.99 6.23
C SER A 135 19.34 20.12 6.31
N PHE A 136 19.25 18.95 6.94
CA PHE A 136 20.32 17.96 6.99
C PHE A 136 20.81 17.54 5.59
N LEU A 137 19.91 17.52 4.60
CA LEU A 137 20.20 17.03 3.26
C LEU A 137 20.80 18.08 2.32
N CYS A 138 20.79 19.36 2.67
CA CYS A 138 21.18 20.45 1.76
C CYS A 138 22.63 20.39 1.27
N SER A 139 23.54 19.80 2.04
CA SER A 139 24.96 19.66 1.69
C SER A 139 25.35 18.23 1.30
N LYS A 140 24.37 17.32 1.14
CA LYS A 140 24.61 15.90 0.98
C LYS A 140 24.45 15.46 -0.46
N LYS A 141 25.24 14.48 -0.87
CA LYS A 141 25.00 13.72 -2.10
C LYS A 141 23.90 12.68 -1.82
N ILE A 142 22.75 12.84 -2.48
CA ILE A 142 21.58 11.98 -2.27
C ILE A 142 21.51 10.91 -3.35
N LEU A 143 21.36 9.67 -2.91
CA LEU A 143 21.17 8.48 -3.72
C LEU A 143 19.84 7.84 -3.39
N SER A 144 19.28 7.06 -4.31
CA SER A 144 18.10 6.26 -4.03
C SER A 144 18.12 4.91 -4.74
N VAL A 145 17.30 4.00 -4.24
CA VAL A 145 17.15 2.64 -4.76
C VAL A 145 16.77 2.59 -6.25
N GLY A 146 16.08 3.60 -6.77
CA GLY A 146 15.57 3.58 -8.13
C GLY A 146 14.74 4.82 -8.48
N LYS A 147 14.35 4.88 -9.76
CA LYS A 147 13.71 6.06 -10.38
C LYS A 147 12.52 6.61 -9.59
N GLN A 148 11.61 5.75 -9.13
CA GLN A 148 10.41 6.22 -8.43
C GLN A 148 10.72 6.94 -7.12
N THR A 149 11.70 6.44 -6.35
CA THR A 149 12.15 7.08 -5.12
C THR A 149 12.90 8.38 -5.45
N ALA A 150 13.74 8.38 -6.48
CA ALA A 150 14.41 9.58 -6.94
C ALA A 150 13.45 10.68 -7.37
N ASP A 151 12.45 10.37 -8.19
CA ASP A 151 11.46 11.33 -8.67
C ASP A 151 10.65 11.93 -7.50
N TYR A 152 10.33 11.11 -6.50
CA TYR A 152 9.67 11.57 -5.27
C TYR A 152 10.55 12.52 -4.45
N ILE A 153 11.83 12.22 -4.27
CA ILE A 153 12.72 13.11 -3.53
C ILE A 153 12.99 14.41 -4.31
N LYS A 154 13.08 14.32 -5.66
CA LYS A 154 13.20 15.50 -6.54
C LYS A 154 12.02 16.45 -6.45
N SER A 155 10.80 15.96 -6.17
CA SER A 155 9.65 16.86 -5.98
C SER A 155 9.78 17.75 -4.74
N TYR A 156 10.72 17.45 -3.84
CA TYR A 156 11.09 18.30 -2.71
C TYR A 156 12.27 19.25 -3.00
N GLY A 157 12.73 19.33 -4.26
CA GLY A 157 13.79 20.26 -4.68
C GLY A 157 15.22 19.71 -4.59
N PHE A 158 15.39 18.43 -4.28
CA PHE A 158 16.70 17.79 -4.17
C PHE A 158 17.20 17.20 -5.50
N SER A 159 18.52 17.24 -5.72
CA SER A 159 19.16 16.44 -6.76
C SER A 159 19.42 15.01 -6.25
N VAL A 160 19.04 14.00 -7.04
CA VAL A 160 19.14 12.59 -6.62
C VAL A 160 19.65 11.71 -7.75
N GLU A 161 20.69 10.93 -7.44
CA GLU A 161 21.23 9.87 -8.28
C GLU A 161 20.53 8.52 -7.98
N TYR A 162 20.35 7.69 -9.01
CA TYR A 162 19.80 6.34 -8.87
C TYR A 162 20.32 5.44 -10.00
N PRO A 163 20.45 4.12 -9.76
CA PRO A 163 20.94 3.21 -10.78
C PRO A 163 19.89 3.02 -11.89
N LYS A 164 20.34 2.94 -13.14
CA LYS A 164 19.46 2.64 -14.28
C LYS A 164 19.01 1.17 -14.28
N ILE A 165 19.82 0.27 -13.70
CA ILE A 165 19.56 -1.17 -13.60
C ILE A 165 19.75 -1.57 -12.14
N TYR A 166 18.74 -2.18 -11.53
CA TYR A 166 18.81 -2.57 -10.12
C TYR A 166 19.51 -3.92 -9.98
N ARG A 167 20.81 -3.90 -9.67
CA ARG A 167 21.51 -5.03 -9.04
C ARG A 167 22.12 -4.51 -7.75
N SER A 168 21.85 -5.19 -6.63
CA SER A 168 22.37 -4.82 -5.30
C SER A 168 23.90 -4.68 -5.25
N SER A 169 24.60 -5.23 -6.24
CA SER A 169 26.06 -5.17 -6.43
C SER A 169 26.58 -3.93 -7.15
N GLU A 170 25.72 -3.06 -7.72
CA GLU A 170 26.17 -1.96 -8.60
C GLU A 170 26.27 -0.59 -7.90
N LEU A 171 25.73 -0.44 -6.69
CA LEU A 171 25.86 0.79 -5.91
C LEU A 171 26.96 0.62 -4.87
N ASP A 172 28.09 1.33 -5.05
CA ASP A 172 29.11 1.45 -4.01
C ASP A 172 28.55 2.29 -2.85
N LEU A 173 28.05 1.63 -1.81
CA LEU A 173 27.48 2.25 -0.60
C LEU A 173 28.50 2.41 0.53
N LYS A 174 29.80 2.29 0.23
CA LYS A 174 30.86 2.56 1.21
C LYS A 174 30.72 3.97 1.78
N ASP A 175 30.87 4.10 3.10
CA ASP A 175 30.84 5.36 3.84
C ASP A 175 29.55 6.19 3.58
N THR A 176 28.47 5.51 3.19
CA THR A 176 27.17 6.11 2.89
C THR A 176 26.19 5.82 4.02
N LEU A 177 25.44 6.83 4.44
CA LEU A 177 24.31 6.65 5.35
C LEU A 177 23.13 6.04 4.59
N VAL A 178 22.88 4.77 4.82
CA VAL A 178 21.80 3.99 4.21
C VAL A 178 20.58 4.06 5.11
N VAL A 179 19.58 4.83 4.67
CA VAL A 179 18.31 5.00 5.37
C VAL A 179 17.33 3.96 4.86
N CYS A 180 16.90 3.04 5.73
CA CYS A 180 16.13 1.87 5.34
C CYS A 180 15.09 1.43 6.39
N PRO A 181 14.19 0.50 6.06
CA PRO A 181 13.43 -0.21 7.09
C PRO A 181 14.32 -1.21 7.83
N LYS A 182 13.90 -1.58 9.04
CA LYS A 182 14.54 -2.59 9.90
C LYS A 182 14.64 -3.99 9.27
N GLU A 183 13.75 -4.31 8.33
CA GLU A 183 13.71 -5.62 7.68
C GLU A 183 14.54 -5.71 6.41
N HIS A 184 15.05 -4.58 5.87
CA HIS A 184 15.89 -4.62 4.67
C HIS A 184 17.36 -4.86 5.02
N GLY A 185 17.69 -6.16 5.04
CA GLY A 185 18.80 -6.80 4.32
C GLY A 185 20.16 -6.12 4.31
N LEU A 186 21.10 -6.74 5.04
CA LEU A 186 22.52 -6.93 4.70
C LEU A 186 23.02 -6.05 3.56
N TYR A 187 23.33 -4.79 3.90
CA TYR A 187 24.14 -3.92 3.05
C TYR A 187 25.61 -4.33 3.15
N ASP A 188 26.45 -3.78 2.27
CA ASP A 188 27.91 -3.89 2.41
C ASP A 188 28.30 -3.55 3.86
N SER A 189 29.23 -4.30 4.45
CA SER A 189 29.67 -4.08 5.84
C SER A 189 30.26 -2.68 6.09
N LYS A 190 30.59 -1.95 5.02
CA LYS A 190 31.07 -0.57 5.07
C LYS A 190 29.97 0.49 4.89
N ALA A 191 28.72 0.08 4.71
CA ALA A 191 27.58 0.99 4.73
C ALA A 191 27.21 1.35 6.18
N ILE A 192 26.83 2.60 6.42
CA ILE A 192 26.33 3.06 7.71
C ILE A 192 24.82 2.93 7.68
N VAL A 193 24.29 1.85 8.26
CA VAL A 193 22.86 1.54 8.19
C VAL A 193 22.09 2.31 9.27
N LEU A 194 21.04 3.01 8.86
CA LEU A 194 20.12 3.73 9.72
C LEU A 194 18.69 3.25 9.47
N GLU A 195 18.18 2.45 10.40
CA GLU A 195 16.82 1.94 10.36
C GLU A 195 15.84 3.00 10.86
N VAL A 196 14.88 3.41 10.03
CA VAL A 196 13.96 4.53 10.37
C VAL A 196 12.49 4.11 10.50
N TYR A 197 12.14 2.91 10.06
CA TYR A 197 10.80 2.35 10.23
C TYR A 197 10.81 0.81 10.17
N LYS A 198 9.71 0.18 10.59
CA LYS A 198 9.45 -1.25 10.40
C LYS A 198 8.12 -1.47 9.71
N THR A 199 7.97 -2.60 9.03
CA THR A 199 6.72 -3.00 8.39
C THR A 199 5.95 -3.86 9.37
N LEU A 200 4.67 -3.54 9.55
CA LEU A 200 3.77 -4.33 10.37
C LEU A 200 2.64 -4.89 9.52
N LYS A 201 2.10 -6.03 9.93
CA LYS A 201 0.80 -6.47 9.42
C LYS A 201 -0.24 -5.42 9.83
N SER A 202 -1.01 -4.97 8.85
CA SER A 202 -2.08 -4.00 9.07
C SER A 202 -3.17 -4.58 9.96
N THR A 203 -3.65 -3.79 10.92
CA THR A 203 -4.81 -4.18 11.76
C THR A 203 -6.12 -4.03 11.00
N ASP A 204 -6.13 -3.22 9.93
CA ASP A 204 -7.29 -3.04 9.07
C ASP A 204 -7.64 -4.32 8.27
N ILE A 205 -6.71 -5.28 8.15
CA ILE A 205 -6.88 -6.49 7.33
C ILE A 205 -8.15 -7.27 7.69
N ASP A 206 -8.51 -7.30 8.98
CA ASP A 206 -9.64 -8.07 9.50
C ASP A 206 -11.02 -7.45 9.17
N TYR A 207 -11.05 -6.26 8.58
CA TYR A 207 -12.28 -5.60 8.11
C TYR A 207 -12.60 -5.90 6.65
N TYR A 208 -11.67 -6.53 5.91
CA TYR A 208 -11.79 -6.81 4.49
C TYR A 208 -12.29 -8.23 4.23
N THR A 209 -13.53 -8.52 4.64
CA THR A 209 -14.22 -9.76 4.28
C THR A 209 -15.04 -9.58 3.01
N TYR A 210 -14.87 -10.53 2.09
CA TYR A 210 -15.56 -10.65 0.81
C TYR A 210 -16.20 -12.03 0.69
N GLU A 211 -17.47 -12.05 0.28
CA GLU A 211 -18.25 -13.25 -0.02
C GLU A 211 -18.53 -13.29 -1.54
N CYS A 212 -17.46 -13.26 -2.34
CA CYS A 212 -17.56 -13.24 -3.79
C CYS A 212 -16.34 -13.86 -4.47
N ASP A 213 -16.52 -14.24 -5.73
CA ASP A 213 -15.39 -14.52 -6.61
C ASP A 213 -14.79 -13.23 -7.19
N PHE A 214 -13.51 -13.32 -7.56
CA PHE A 214 -12.76 -12.25 -8.20
C PHE A 214 -12.41 -12.64 -9.63
N ASP A 215 -12.32 -11.67 -10.54
CA ASP A 215 -11.76 -11.90 -11.86
C ASP A 215 -10.23 -11.92 -11.78
N PHE A 216 -9.66 -10.98 -11.02
CA PHE A 216 -8.22 -10.80 -10.88
C PHE A 216 -7.81 -10.62 -9.41
N ALA A 217 -6.55 -10.97 -9.12
CA ALA A 217 -5.90 -10.59 -7.87
C ALA A 217 -4.55 -9.90 -8.13
N LEU A 218 -4.27 -8.82 -7.42
CA LEU A 218 -3.03 -8.04 -7.52
C LEU A 218 -2.26 -8.11 -6.21
N LEU A 219 -1.05 -8.69 -6.24
CA LEU A 219 -0.17 -8.85 -5.08
C LEU A 219 1.12 -8.03 -5.24
N THR A 220 1.33 -7.03 -4.37
CA THR A 220 2.41 -6.05 -4.54
C THR A 220 3.73 -6.41 -3.86
N SER A 221 3.81 -7.51 -3.12
CA SER A 221 5.05 -7.98 -2.49
C SER A 221 4.90 -9.42 -1.95
N PRO A 222 6.00 -10.15 -1.66
CA PRO A 222 5.91 -11.42 -0.94
C PRO A 222 5.21 -11.28 0.43
N LEU A 223 5.49 -10.18 1.15
CA LEU A 223 4.84 -9.85 2.41
C LEU A 223 3.32 -9.64 2.25
N SER A 224 2.86 -9.03 1.16
CA SER A 224 1.42 -8.87 0.88
C SER A 224 0.70 -10.22 0.88
N PHE A 225 1.33 -11.23 0.26
CA PHE A 225 0.79 -12.57 0.16
C PHE A 225 0.84 -13.29 1.52
N GLU A 226 1.95 -13.21 2.23
CA GLU A 226 2.09 -13.84 3.57
C GLU A 226 1.09 -13.26 4.58
N TYR A 227 0.90 -11.93 4.60
CA TYR A 227 -0.06 -11.30 5.50
C TYR A 227 -1.50 -11.65 5.14
N LEU A 228 -1.84 -11.68 3.85
CA LEU A 228 -3.14 -12.14 3.37
C LEU A 228 -3.42 -13.58 3.85
N LYS A 229 -2.46 -14.49 3.64
CA LYS A 229 -2.55 -15.89 4.09
C LYS A 229 -2.73 -15.98 5.61
N SER A 230 -1.89 -15.28 6.38
CA SER A 230 -1.93 -15.31 7.85
C SER A 230 -3.22 -14.74 8.45
N ALA A 231 -3.99 -13.96 7.70
CA ALA A 231 -5.29 -13.45 8.11
C ALA A 231 -6.46 -14.39 7.71
N GLY A 232 -6.17 -15.60 7.24
CA GLY A 232 -7.18 -16.57 6.84
C GLY A 232 -7.77 -16.33 5.45
N PHE A 233 -7.22 -15.38 4.69
CA PHE A 233 -7.68 -15.06 3.34
C PHE A 233 -7.01 -15.91 2.26
N GLU A 234 -6.35 -17.02 2.62
CA GLU A 234 -5.74 -17.94 1.65
C GLU A 234 -6.76 -18.50 0.64
N GLY A 235 -8.02 -18.62 1.07
CA GLY A 235 -9.11 -19.07 0.21
C GLY A 235 -9.39 -18.11 -0.94
N TYR A 236 -9.14 -16.80 -0.78
CA TYR A 236 -9.51 -15.80 -1.79
C TYR A 236 -8.79 -16.01 -3.11
N LEU A 237 -7.54 -16.48 -3.10
CA LEU A 237 -6.83 -16.78 -4.34
C LEU A 237 -7.42 -17.96 -5.10
N LYS A 238 -8.10 -18.89 -4.42
CA LYS A 238 -8.86 -20.00 -5.06
C LYS A 238 -10.12 -19.51 -5.76
N HIS A 239 -10.63 -18.34 -5.35
CA HIS A 239 -11.80 -17.68 -5.92
C HIS A 239 -11.45 -16.70 -7.05
N VAL A 240 -10.18 -16.65 -7.48
CA VAL A 240 -9.75 -15.86 -8.64
C VAL A 240 -9.99 -16.66 -9.92
N LYS A 241 -10.84 -16.14 -10.80
CA LYS A 241 -11.31 -16.83 -12.01
C LYS A 241 -10.36 -16.73 -13.19
N LYS A 242 -9.68 -15.59 -13.36
CA LYS A 242 -8.78 -15.34 -14.49
C LYS A 242 -7.32 -15.43 -14.04
N TYR A 243 -6.77 -14.35 -13.49
CA TYR A 243 -5.34 -14.25 -13.24
C TYR A 243 -5.00 -13.69 -11.87
N ILE A 244 -4.00 -14.29 -11.24
CA ILE A 244 -3.24 -13.69 -10.14
C ILE A 244 -2.05 -12.97 -10.76
N VAL A 245 -1.93 -11.68 -10.52
CA VAL A 245 -0.84 -10.83 -11.00
C VAL A 245 0.04 -10.46 -9.81
N CYS A 246 1.31 -10.85 -9.90
CA CYS A 246 2.34 -10.45 -8.96
C CYS A 246 3.12 -9.25 -9.52
N ILE A 247 3.51 -8.30 -8.67
CA ILE A 247 4.27 -7.12 -9.14
C ILE A 247 5.60 -7.47 -9.80
N GLY A 248 6.21 -8.61 -9.44
CA GLY A 248 7.52 -9.02 -9.94
C GLY A 248 7.94 -10.40 -9.45
N THR A 249 9.12 -10.83 -9.88
CA THR A 249 9.61 -12.22 -9.78
C THR A 249 9.71 -12.75 -8.36
N THR A 250 10.13 -11.92 -7.39
CA THR A 250 10.21 -12.36 -5.98
C THR A 250 8.82 -12.68 -5.41
N THR A 251 7.81 -11.87 -5.73
CA THR A 251 6.43 -12.12 -5.31
C THR A 251 5.86 -13.35 -6.01
N GLN A 252 6.10 -13.49 -7.32
CA GLN A 252 5.70 -14.66 -8.09
C GLN A 252 6.22 -15.95 -7.46
N LYS A 253 7.53 -16.03 -7.19
CA LYS A 253 8.13 -17.21 -6.54
C LYS A 253 7.50 -17.53 -5.19
N ALA A 254 7.18 -16.51 -4.40
CA ALA A 254 6.53 -16.69 -3.11
C ALA A 254 5.11 -17.27 -3.27
N VAL A 255 4.35 -16.83 -4.27
CA VAL A 255 2.99 -17.29 -4.55
C VAL A 255 2.97 -18.69 -5.17
N GLU A 256 3.83 -18.95 -6.15
CA GLU A 256 3.96 -20.26 -6.82
C GLU A 256 4.40 -21.37 -5.88
N LYS A 257 5.22 -21.06 -4.87
CA LYS A 257 5.60 -22.01 -3.81
C LYS A 257 4.39 -22.60 -3.06
N PHE A 258 3.26 -21.91 -3.06
CA PHE A 258 2.01 -22.36 -2.44
C PHE A 258 1.00 -22.92 -3.45
N GLY A 259 1.43 -23.20 -4.68
CA GLY A 259 0.63 -23.91 -5.69
C GLY A 259 -0.29 -23.00 -6.52
N TYR A 260 -0.14 -21.68 -6.44
CA TYR A 260 -0.90 -20.74 -7.26
C TYR A 260 -0.14 -20.35 -8.53
N SER A 261 -0.78 -20.45 -9.69
CA SER A 261 -0.26 -19.91 -10.94
C SER A 261 -0.44 -18.40 -10.96
N CYS A 262 0.60 -17.66 -11.36
CA CYS A 262 0.53 -16.21 -11.47
C CYS A 262 1.39 -15.68 -12.61
N ILE A 263 1.10 -14.45 -13.01
CA ILE A 263 1.81 -13.72 -14.07
C ILE A 263 2.41 -12.43 -13.50
N ILE A 264 3.36 -11.85 -14.22
CA ILE A 264 4.03 -10.61 -13.83
C ILE A 264 3.98 -9.60 -14.98
N PRO A 265 3.88 -8.29 -14.70
CA PRO A 265 3.99 -7.25 -15.71
C PRO A 265 5.43 -7.11 -16.24
N GLN A 266 5.58 -6.45 -17.39
CA GLN A 266 6.90 -6.13 -17.96
C GLN A 266 7.75 -5.24 -17.05
N GLU A 267 7.13 -4.26 -16.40
CA GLU A 267 7.77 -3.39 -15.41
C GLU A 267 7.20 -3.67 -14.02
N PHE A 268 8.07 -3.73 -13.00
CA PHE A 268 7.66 -4.08 -11.62
C PHE A 268 7.02 -2.91 -10.88
N THR A 269 5.88 -2.44 -11.38
CA THR A 269 5.11 -1.33 -10.81
C THR A 269 3.63 -1.69 -10.75
N ILE A 270 2.89 -1.11 -9.80
CA ILE A 270 1.44 -1.32 -9.68
C ILE A 270 0.70 -0.82 -10.92
N GLU A 271 1.14 0.30 -11.49
CA GLU A 271 0.60 0.84 -12.74
C GLU A 271 0.65 -0.21 -13.86
N SER A 272 1.79 -0.89 -14.01
CA SER A 272 1.97 -1.92 -15.04
C SER A 272 1.17 -3.19 -14.74
N MET A 273 0.84 -3.48 -13.47
CA MET A 273 -0.09 -4.56 -13.13
C MET A 273 -1.50 -4.27 -13.65
N PHE A 274 -1.99 -3.03 -13.53
CA PHE A 274 -3.30 -2.64 -14.07
C PHE A 274 -3.31 -2.60 -15.59
N LYS A 275 -2.25 -2.10 -16.24
CA LYS A 275 -2.13 -2.18 -17.72
C LYS A 275 -2.22 -3.62 -18.22
N LEU A 276 -1.59 -4.55 -17.51
CA LEU A 276 -1.69 -5.97 -17.84
C LEU A 276 -3.14 -6.49 -17.71
N LEU A 277 -3.94 -5.99 -16.75
CA LEU A 277 -5.36 -6.35 -16.68
C LEU A 277 -6.14 -5.85 -17.90
N GLU A 278 -5.86 -4.65 -18.39
CA GLU A 278 -6.49 -4.08 -19.60
C GLU A 278 -6.19 -4.92 -20.84
N GLU A 279 -4.97 -5.43 -20.96
CA GLU A 279 -4.54 -6.32 -22.06
C GLU A 279 -5.19 -7.73 -21.99
N LEU A 280 -5.64 -8.15 -20.81
CA LEU A 280 -6.23 -9.46 -20.54
C LEU A 280 -7.77 -9.45 -20.43
N SER A 281 -8.38 -8.27 -20.47
CA SER A 281 -9.84 -8.08 -20.30
C SER A 281 -10.59 -8.31 -21.60
#